data_AF-A0AAI8PLR7-F1
#
_entry.id   AF-A0AAI8PLR7-F1
#
_cell.length_a   1.000
_cell.length_b   1.000
_cell.length_c   1.000
_cell.angle_alpha   90.00
_cell.angle_beta   90.00
_cell.angle_gamma   90.00
#
_symmetry.space_group_name_H-M   'P 1'
#
loop_
_entity.id
_entity.type
_entity.pdbx_description
1 polymer ?
#
loop_
_entity_poly.entity_id
_entity_poly.type
_entity_poly.pdbx_seq_one_letter_code
_entity_poly.pdbx_strand_id
1 'polypeptide(L)'
;MRDSSTDQRAVGFLLDLIDADSAVRIRRRIGAPRPGGNRRRAAHAALKLTPVPSSVLVWILEEDDPELNAAVYGHRSADEPMRRAVLRGMPFGPGRTGPLRVDTVLRKHAVEPPVPQPVVELGLVGALRAATAMGPARQAASMVLGQDDWRTVTAADRERPLPGYARWALSVRPDCPPSLRERFGSHPKFTHRVRRAGVLAGSGVYATAHGPAAHVLTVLSLGPALFPARVRDAENALRPLVRDHLGDREEAWAVLAQLLDTFHGTAPELIMTAGAIA
;
A
#
# COMPACT_ATOMS: atom_id res chain seq x y z
N MET A 1 2.59 -26.28 7.12
CA MET A 1 3.34 -25.72 8.25
C MET A 1 2.70 -24.37 8.56
N ARG A 2 1.86 -24.27 9.60
CA ARG A 2 1.12 -23.05 9.94
C ARG A 2 2.12 -21.90 10.09
N ASP A 3 2.00 -20.84 9.28
CA ASP A 3 2.77 -19.62 9.53
C ASP A 3 2.07 -18.83 10.63
N SER A 4 2.19 -19.36 11.85
CA SER A 4 1.55 -18.81 13.05
C SER A 4 1.81 -17.31 13.24
N SER A 5 2.88 -16.78 12.66
CA SER A 5 3.22 -15.36 12.75
C SER A 5 2.30 -14.46 11.91
N THR A 6 1.84 -14.95 10.75
CA THR A 6 0.92 -14.26 9.84
C THR A 6 -0.49 -14.21 10.44
N ASP A 7 -0.97 -15.35 10.94
CA ASP A 7 -2.29 -15.44 11.58
C ASP A 7 -2.40 -14.57 12.82
N GLN A 8 -1.37 -14.59 13.67
CA GLN A 8 -1.32 -13.79 14.88
C GLN A 8 -1.36 -12.28 14.59
N ARG A 9 -0.76 -11.84 13.48
CA ARG A 9 -0.79 -10.44 13.04
C ARG A 9 -2.16 -10.04 12.52
N ALA A 10 -2.77 -10.88 11.69
CA ALA A 10 -4.10 -10.64 11.14
C ALA A 10 -5.18 -10.58 12.24
N VAL A 11 -5.21 -11.56 13.16
CA VAL A 11 -6.11 -11.52 14.32
C VAL A 11 -5.76 -10.34 15.24
N GLY A 12 -4.45 -10.09 15.44
CA GLY A 12 -3.96 -8.99 16.25
C GLY A 12 -4.45 -7.62 15.78
N PHE A 13 -4.54 -7.39 14.47
CA PHE A 13 -5.08 -6.15 13.91
C PHE A 13 -6.56 -5.96 14.28
N LEU A 14 -7.40 -7.01 14.16
CA LEU A 14 -8.81 -6.92 14.51
C LEU A 14 -9.02 -6.73 16.03
N LEU A 15 -8.18 -7.37 16.85
CA LEU A 15 -8.22 -7.21 18.31
C LEU A 15 -7.89 -5.78 18.76
N ASP A 16 -7.09 -5.04 17.99
CA ASP A 16 -6.80 -3.63 18.27
C ASP A 16 -8.02 -2.72 17.94
N LEU A 17 -9.11 -3.27 17.38
CA LEU A 17 -10.37 -2.54 17.10
C LEU A 17 -11.42 -2.63 18.21
N ILE A 18 -11.25 -3.50 19.21
CA ILE A 18 -12.13 -3.64 20.37
C ILE A 18 -11.51 -3.01 21.63
N ASP A 19 -12.24 -3.02 22.74
CA ASP A 19 -11.73 -2.52 24.02
C ASP A 19 -10.54 -3.36 24.51
N ALA A 20 -9.61 -2.71 25.22
CA ALA A 20 -8.35 -3.32 25.61
C ALA A 20 -8.53 -4.52 26.56
N ASP A 21 -9.53 -4.49 27.45
CA ASP A 21 -9.78 -5.55 28.42
C ASP A 21 -10.32 -6.81 27.72
N SER A 22 -11.26 -6.64 26.81
CA SER A 22 -11.76 -7.72 25.95
C SER A 22 -10.66 -8.27 25.05
N ALA A 23 -9.84 -7.41 24.44
CA ALA A 23 -8.72 -7.86 23.62
C ALA A 23 -7.73 -8.74 24.41
N VAL A 24 -7.41 -8.37 25.66
CA VAL A 24 -6.53 -9.17 26.53
C VAL A 24 -7.16 -10.53 26.86
N ARG A 25 -8.44 -10.56 27.21
CA ARG A 25 -9.19 -11.79 27.52
C ARG A 25 -9.24 -12.72 26.32
N ILE A 26 -9.62 -12.21 25.15
CA ILE A 26 -9.71 -12.98 23.91
C ILE A 26 -8.33 -13.51 23.49
N ARG A 27 -7.27 -12.70 23.55
CA ARG A 27 -5.90 -13.16 23.26
C ARG A 27 -5.52 -14.37 24.10
N ARG A 28 -5.84 -14.33 25.40
CA ARG A 28 -5.58 -15.46 26.32
C ARG A 28 -6.37 -16.70 25.90
N ARG A 29 -7.64 -16.54 25.49
CA ARG A 29 -8.50 -17.65 25.08
C ARG A 29 -8.02 -18.35 23.82
N ILE A 30 -7.65 -17.59 22.79
CA ILE A 30 -7.24 -18.13 21.48
C ILE A 30 -5.74 -18.42 21.38
N GLY A 31 -4.97 -18.18 22.45
CA GLY A 31 -3.52 -18.38 22.47
C GLY A 31 -2.73 -17.39 21.61
N ALA A 32 -3.30 -16.19 21.34
CA ALA A 32 -2.61 -15.16 20.58
C ALA A 32 -1.59 -14.40 21.46
N PRO A 33 -0.37 -14.11 20.97
CA PRO A 33 0.63 -13.43 21.75
C PRO A 33 0.23 -11.98 22.04
N ARG A 34 0.75 -11.45 23.14
CA ARG A 34 0.66 -10.01 23.44
C ARG A 34 1.50 -9.22 22.44
N PRO A 35 1.08 -8.01 22.05
CA PRO A 35 1.91 -7.14 21.22
C PRO A 35 3.24 -6.85 21.93
N GLY A 36 4.36 -7.10 21.26
CA GLY A 36 5.70 -6.87 21.80
C GLY A 36 6.03 -5.38 21.93
N GLY A 37 6.98 -5.04 22.81
CA GLY A 37 7.31 -3.65 23.16
C GLY A 37 7.89 -2.79 22.03
N ASN A 38 8.43 -3.38 20.96
CA ASN A 38 8.97 -2.63 19.81
C ASN A 38 8.19 -2.93 18.52
N ARG A 39 6.95 -2.42 18.45
CA ARG A 39 6.03 -2.58 17.30
C ARG A 39 6.67 -2.14 15.99
N ARG A 40 7.42 -1.03 15.97
CA ARG A 40 8.05 -0.48 14.76
C ARG A 40 9.12 -1.39 14.18
N ARG A 41 10.05 -1.89 15.01
CA ARG A 41 11.09 -2.84 14.56
C ARG A 41 10.48 -4.15 14.04
N ALA A 42 9.46 -4.67 14.73
CA ALA A 42 8.76 -5.88 14.31
C ALA A 42 7.98 -5.69 13.00
N ALA A 43 7.41 -4.51 12.77
CA ALA A 43 6.75 -4.16 11.51
C ALA A 43 7.75 -4.00 10.36
N HIS A 44 8.90 -3.34 10.58
CA HIS A 44 10.00 -3.28 9.59
C HIS A 44 10.48 -4.67 9.17
N ALA A 45 10.69 -5.57 10.13
CA ALA A 45 11.13 -6.93 9.83
C ALA A 45 10.10 -7.70 9.00
N ALA A 46 8.80 -7.56 9.32
CA ALA A 46 7.76 -8.20 8.54
C ALA A 46 7.57 -7.60 7.16
N LEU A 47 7.64 -6.28 7.01
CA LEU A 47 7.54 -5.63 5.70
C LEU A 47 8.50 -6.26 4.68
N LYS A 48 9.72 -6.64 5.09
CA LYS A 48 10.70 -7.29 4.21
C LYS A 48 10.24 -8.65 3.67
N LEU A 49 9.42 -9.36 4.43
CA LEU A 49 8.98 -10.72 4.11
C LEU A 49 7.58 -10.72 3.45
N THR A 50 6.71 -9.82 3.88
CA THR A 50 5.32 -9.71 3.45
C THR A 50 5.24 -9.09 2.04
N PRO A 51 4.70 -9.79 1.04
CA PRO A 51 4.36 -9.14 -0.23
C PRO A 51 3.31 -8.06 0.05
N VAL A 52 3.54 -6.84 -0.42
CA VAL A 52 2.55 -5.76 -0.32
C VAL A 52 2.22 -5.20 -1.70
N PRO A 53 0.98 -4.78 -1.95
CA PRO A 53 0.64 -3.99 -3.12
C PRO A 53 1.45 -2.70 -3.18
N SER A 54 1.78 -2.21 -4.38
CA SER A 54 2.59 -0.99 -4.56
C SER A 54 1.99 0.25 -3.87
N SER A 55 0.66 0.32 -3.75
CA SER A 55 0.00 1.43 -3.03
C SER A 55 0.34 1.46 -1.54
N VAL A 56 0.61 0.32 -0.91
CA VAL A 56 1.00 0.26 0.50
C VAL A 56 2.38 0.88 0.69
N LEU A 57 3.29 0.71 -0.27
CA LEU A 57 4.58 1.39 -0.23
C LEU A 57 4.41 2.90 -0.33
N VAL A 58 3.48 3.39 -1.17
CA VAL A 58 3.15 4.83 -1.21
C VAL A 58 2.59 5.30 0.13
N TRP A 59 1.70 4.55 0.78
CA TRP A 59 1.19 4.90 2.11
C TRP A 59 2.29 5.04 3.16
N ILE A 60 3.32 4.19 3.09
CA ILE A 60 4.49 4.28 3.97
C ILE A 60 5.33 5.52 3.64
N LEU A 61 5.54 5.80 2.35
CA LEU A 61 6.29 6.98 1.90
C LEU A 61 5.61 8.30 2.30
N GLU A 62 4.27 8.34 2.32
CA GLU A 62 3.48 9.51 2.71
C GLU A 62 3.68 9.96 4.17
N GLU A 63 4.25 9.11 5.02
CA GLU A 63 4.67 9.50 6.37
C GLU A 63 5.91 10.41 6.38
N ASP A 64 6.60 10.56 5.23
CA ASP A 64 7.77 11.44 5.02
C ASP A 64 8.90 11.21 6.04
N ASP A 65 8.99 10.00 6.60
CA ASP A 65 9.99 9.59 7.58
C ASP A 65 11.21 8.95 6.86
N PRO A 66 12.44 9.46 7.08
CA PRO A 66 13.63 8.95 6.39
C PRO A 66 13.93 7.45 6.60
N GLU A 67 13.60 6.89 7.77
CA GLU A 67 13.81 5.47 8.06
C GLU A 67 12.79 4.61 7.32
N LEU A 68 11.52 5.06 7.26
CA LEU A 68 10.47 4.40 6.49
C LEU A 68 10.77 4.45 4.98
N ASN A 69 11.24 5.59 4.49
CA ASN A 69 11.66 5.75 3.10
C ASN A 69 12.79 4.79 2.73
N ALA A 70 13.75 4.58 3.64
CA ALA A 70 14.81 3.59 3.45
C ALA A 70 14.30 2.15 3.45
N ALA A 71 13.31 1.84 4.30
CA ALA A 71 12.65 0.53 4.29
C ALA A 71 11.92 0.27 2.97
N VAL A 72 11.22 1.27 2.42
CA VAL A 72 10.57 1.18 1.12
C VAL A 72 11.59 1.01 -0.01
N TYR A 73 12.67 1.79 -0.02
CA TYR A 73 13.74 1.67 -1.04
C TYR A 73 14.25 0.24 -1.18
N GLY A 74 14.51 -0.43 -0.05
CA GLY A 74 15.01 -1.81 0.00
C GLY A 74 13.95 -2.89 -0.20
N HIS A 75 12.68 -2.54 -0.31
CA HIS A 75 11.60 -3.52 -0.48
C HIS A 75 11.55 -4.05 -1.92
N ARG A 76 11.30 -5.36 -2.09
CA ARG A 76 11.31 -6.03 -3.40
C ARG A 76 10.29 -5.48 -4.39
N SER A 77 9.17 -4.94 -3.91
CA SER A 77 8.11 -4.37 -4.74
C SER A 77 8.29 -2.88 -5.04
N ALA A 78 9.34 -2.23 -4.52
CA ALA A 78 9.59 -0.83 -4.83
C ALA A 78 10.13 -0.69 -6.26
N ASP A 79 9.48 0.16 -7.04
CA ASP A 79 9.85 0.43 -8.43
C ASP A 79 10.92 1.53 -8.54
N GLU A 80 11.44 1.71 -9.76
CA GLU A 80 12.44 2.74 -10.05
C GLU A 80 11.98 4.17 -9.70
N PRO A 81 10.75 4.62 -10.04
CA PRO A 81 10.30 5.95 -9.61
C PRO A 81 10.26 6.11 -8.09
N MET A 82 9.79 5.12 -7.32
CA MET A 82 9.85 5.18 -5.86
C MET A 82 11.28 5.30 -5.35
N ARG A 83 12.19 4.45 -5.84
CA ARG A 83 13.61 4.48 -5.43
C ARG A 83 14.25 5.82 -5.77
N ARG A 84 13.98 6.35 -6.96
CA ARG A 84 14.48 7.66 -7.41
C ARG A 84 13.94 8.79 -6.53
N ALA A 85 12.63 8.79 -6.25
CA ALA A 85 12.00 9.79 -5.41
C ALA A 85 12.59 9.79 -3.99
N VAL A 86 12.83 8.60 -3.40
CA VAL A 86 13.50 8.47 -2.10
C VAL A 86 14.93 9.03 -2.13
N LEU A 87 15.73 8.68 -3.14
CA LEU A 87 17.12 9.15 -3.25
C LEU A 87 17.23 10.66 -3.50
N ARG A 88 16.25 11.25 -4.18
CA ARG A 88 16.17 12.69 -4.40
C ARG A 88 15.52 13.45 -3.25
N GLY A 89 15.06 12.76 -2.20
CA GLY A 89 14.39 13.39 -1.06
C GLY A 89 13.07 14.07 -1.46
N MET A 90 12.31 13.49 -2.38
CA MET A 90 11.00 14.03 -2.74
C MET A 90 10.03 13.88 -1.57
N PRO A 91 9.21 14.90 -1.25
CA PRO A 91 8.09 14.73 -0.32
C PRO A 91 6.98 13.90 -0.97
N PHE A 92 6.34 13.06 -0.18
CA PHE A 92 5.21 12.21 -0.59
C PHE A 92 3.94 12.58 0.16
N GLY A 93 4.08 12.98 1.43
CA GLY A 93 2.97 13.36 2.29
C GLY A 93 2.24 14.62 1.81
N PRO A 94 0.92 14.73 2.08
CA PRO A 94 0.15 15.90 1.69
C PRO A 94 0.64 17.17 2.38
N GLY A 95 0.78 18.25 1.62
CA GLY A 95 1.08 19.59 2.16
C GLY A 95 2.56 19.90 2.38
N ARG A 96 3.45 18.91 2.25
CA ARG A 96 4.90 19.14 2.34
C ARG A 96 5.49 19.44 0.96
N THR A 97 6.26 20.52 0.89
CA THR A 97 6.88 20.98 -0.37
C THR A 97 8.41 21.01 -0.32
N GLY A 98 8.98 21.01 0.89
CA GLY A 98 10.44 20.99 1.08
C GLY A 98 11.03 19.58 0.95
N PRO A 99 12.31 19.47 0.55
CA PRO A 99 12.98 18.18 0.39
C PRO A 99 13.07 17.42 1.73
N LEU A 100 12.98 16.10 1.64
CA LEU A 100 13.19 15.17 2.75
C LEU A 100 14.67 14.88 2.94
N ARG A 101 15.05 14.65 4.20
CA ARG A 101 16.36 14.08 4.51
C ARG A 101 16.41 12.65 4.00
N VAL A 102 17.44 12.34 3.22
CA VAL A 102 17.73 10.97 2.79
C VAL A 102 18.50 10.23 3.89
N ASP A 103 18.15 8.96 4.11
CA ASP A 103 18.87 8.11 5.05
C ASP A 103 20.39 8.07 4.75
N THR A 104 21.19 7.97 5.81
CA THR A 104 22.65 8.10 5.70
C THR A 104 23.29 6.93 4.96
N VAL A 105 22.74 5.72 5.09
CA VAL A 105 23.25 4.52 4.40
C VAL A 105 22.91 4.63 2.92
N LEU A 106 21.68 5.01 2.59
CA LEU A 106 21.29 5.25 1.20
C LEU A 106 22.15 6.31 0.53
N ARG A 107 22.34 7.46 1.19
CA ARG A 107 23.17 8.54 0.65
C ARG A 107 24.61 8.12 0.32
N LYS A 108 25.15 7.14 1.04
CA LYS A 108 26.53 6.66 0.86
C LYS A 108 26.67 5.54 -0.18
N HIS A 109 25.65 4.69 -0.31
CA HIS A 109 25.80 3.40 -0.99
C HIS A 109 24.76 3.14 -2.09
N ALA A 110 23.66 3.89 -2.11
CA ALA A 110 22.64 3.71 -3.11
C ALA A 110 23.09 4.32 -4.44
N VAL A 111 22.85 3.60 -5.52
CA VAL A 111 23.04 4.09 -6.89
C VAL A 111 21.67 4.48 -7.44
N GLU A 112 21.52 5.74 -7.84
CA GLU A 112 20.33 6.17 -8.55
C GLU A 112 20.31 5.55 -9.97
N PRO A 113 19.18 4.98 -10.41
CA PRO A 113 19.05 4.55 -11.80
C PRO A 113 19.31 5.73 -12.77
N PRO A 114 19.98 5.52 -13.90
CA PRO A 114 20.26 6.59 -14.86
C PRO A 114 18.97 7.24 -15.34
N VAL A 115 19.02 8.54 -15.65
CA VAL A 115 17.89 9.21 -16.30
C VAL A 115 17.75 8.64 -17.72
N PRO A 116 16.55 8.23 -18.16
CA PRO A 116 16.36 7.71 -19.51
C PRO A 116 16.74 8.72 -20.58
N GLN A 117 17.53 8.29 -21.57
CA GLN A 117 18.05 9.15 -22.64
C GLN A 117 16.96 9.97 -23.37
N PRO A 118 15.77 9.41 -23.71
CA PRO A 118 14.71 10.22 -24.33
C PRO A 118 14.22 11.37 -23.47
N VAL A 119 14.28 11.25 -22.14
CA VAL A 119 13.90 12.33 -21.21
C VAL A 119 14.97 13.43 -21.20
N VAL A 120 16.25 13.06 -21.32
CA VAL A 120 17.34 14.02 -21.45
C VAL A 120 17.22 14.83 -22.75
N GLU A 121 16.88 14.17 -23.85
CA GLU A 121 16.82 14.78 -25.19
C GLU A 121 15.54 15.59 -25.43
N LEU A 122 14.39 15.08 -24.99
CA LEU A 122 13.07 15.61 -25.34
C LEU A 122 12.33 16.24 -24.15
N GLY A 123 12.88 16.16 -22.95
CA GLY A 123 12.17 16.42 -21.70
C GLY A 123 11.11 15.36 -21.40
N LEU A 124 10.50 15.46 -20.20
CA LEU A 124 9.50 14.49 -19.71
C LEU A 124 8.32 14.32 -20.68
N VAL A 125 7.68 15.43 -21.08
CA VAL A 125 6.50 15.40 -21.94
C VAL A 125 6.85 14.94 -23.36
N GLY A 126 7.99 15.38 -23.89
CA GLY A 126 8.46 14.96 -25.21
C GLY A 126 8.74 13.44 -25.24
N ALA A 127 9.39 12.90 -24.22
CA ALA A 127 9.64 11.47 -24.08
C ALA A 127 8.33 10.65 -23.97
N LEU A 128 7.36 11.14 -23.18
CA LEU A 128 6.04 10.50 -23.07
C LEU A 128 5.28 10.51 -24.40
N ARG A 129 5.38 11.61 -25.17
CA ARG A 129 4.76 11.74 -26.50
C ARG A 129 5.46 10.87 -27.56
N ALA A 130 6.77 10.68 -27.45
CA ALA A 130 7.55 9.85 -28.37
C ALA A 130 7.45 8.33 -28.10
N ALA A 131 6.90 7.92 -26.95
CA ALA A 131 6.84 6.53 -26.56
C ALA A 131 5.86 5.70 -27.41
N THR A 132 6.39 4.85 -28.29
CA THR A 132 5.63 3.96 -29.18
C THR A 132 5.45 2.54 -28.65
N ALA A 133 6.07 2.21 -27.51
CA ALA A 133 5.99 0.89 -26.87
C ALA A 133 6.00 1.01 -25.34
N MET A 134 5.64 -0.09 -24.66
CA MET A 134 5.49 -0.09 -23.19
C MET A 134 6.81 0.16 -22.44
N GLY A 135 7.95 -0.35 -22.94
CA GLY A 135 9.27 -0.13 -22.33
C GLY A 135 9.65 1.36 -22.26
N PRO A 136 9.73 2.05 -23.41
CA PRO A 136 9.98 3.50 -23.44
C PRO A 136 8.95 4.30 -22.63
N ALA A 137 7.67 3.91 -22.67
CA ALA A 137 6.63 4.58 -21.89
C ALA A 137 6.87 4.46 -20.38
N ARG A 138 7.29 3.29 -19.88
CA ARG A 138 7.65 3.09 -18.47
C ARG A 138 8.88 3.87 -18.07
N GLN A 139 9.91 3.90 -18.92
CA GLN A 139 11.11 4.69 -18.68
C GLN A 139 10.77 6.18 -18.56
N ALA A 140 10.04 6.75 -19.53
CA ALA A 140 9.59 8.14 -19.46
C ALA A 140 8.71 8.38 -18.22
N ALA A 141 7.75 7.50 -17.95
CA ALA A 141 6.90 7.59 -16.77
C ALA A 141 7.67 7.50 -15.44
N SER A 142 8.81 6.81 -15.38
CA SER A 142 9.65 6.73 -14.16
C SER A 142 10.25 8.07 -13.71
N MET A 143 10.20 9.09 -14.58
CA MET A 143 10.69 10.43 -14.29
C MET A 143 9.62 11.37 -13.73
N VAL A 144 8.38 10.89 -13.57
CA VAL A 144 7.36 11.60 -12.78
C VAL A 144 7.62 11.28 -11.31
N LEU A 145 8.06 12.23 -10.49
CA LEU A 145 8.50 11.95 -9.12
C LEU A 145 7.69 12.67 -8.04
N GLY A 146 7.07 13.79 -8.39
CA GLY A 146 6.29 14.57 -7.44
C GLY A 146 5.08 15.26 -8.05
N GLN A 147 4.44 16.09 -7.22
CA GLN A 147 3.21 16.79 -7.58
C GLN A 147 3.37 17.69 -8.81
N ASP A 148 4.52 18.35 -8.97
CA ASP A 148 4.77 19.25 -10.10
C ASP A 148 4.93 18.50 -11.43
N ASP A 149 5.54 17.32 -11.42
CA ASP A 149 5.61 16.45 -12.59
C ASP A 149 4.20 15.96 -12.97
N TRP A 150 3.40 15.56 -11.97
CA TRP A 150 2.00 15.18 -12.20
C TRP A 150 1.16 16.34 -12.75
N ARG A 151 1.36 17.58 -12.27
CA ARG A 151 0.72 18.78 -12.83
C ARG A 151 1.12 18.97 -14.29
N THR A 152 2.41 18.86 -14.59
CA THR A 152 2.96 18.97 -15.96
C THR A 152 2.37 17.93 -16.90
N VAL A 153 2.33 16.66 -16.49
CA VAL A 153 1.74 15.56 -17.26
C VAL A 153 0.23 15.77 -17.45
N THR A 154 -0.48 16.21 -16.41
CA THR A 154 -1.93 16.48 -16.48
C THR A 154 -2.24 17.60 -17.48
N ALA A 155 -1.45 18.67 -17.46
CA ALA A 155 -1.59 19.79 -18.39
C ALA A 155 -1.28 19.34 -19.83
N ALA A 156 -0.19 18.61 -20.04
CA ALA A 156 0.19 18.09 -21.35
C ALA A 156 -0.88 17.17 -21.95
N ASP A 157 -1.47 16.27 -21.16
CA ASP A 157 -2.54 15.37 -21.62
C ASP A 157 -3.86 16.11 -21.89
N ARG A 158 -4.11 17.24 -21.21
CA ARG A 158 -5.27 18.10 -21.47
C ARG A 158 -5.12 18.89 -22.76
N GLU A 159 -3.94 19.43 -23.02
CA GLU A 159 -3.61 20.13 -24.25
C GLU A 159 -3.70 19.18 -25.46
N ARG A 160 -3.02 18.03 -25.38
CA ARG A 160 -3.04 16.99 -26.40
C ARG A 160 -2.95 15.61 -25.73
N PRO A 161 -3.95 14.73 -25.92
CA PRO A 161 -3.92 13.36 -25.39
C PRO A 161 -2.57 12.67 -25.55
N LEU A 162 -2.01 12.17 -24.44
CA LEU A 162 -0.80 11.36 -24.48
C LEU A 162 -1.06 10.03 -25.21
N PRO A 163 -0.04 9.43 -25.85
CA PRO A 163 -0.17 8.13 -26.50
C PRO A 163 -0.64 7.03 -25.54
N GLY A 164 -1.31 6.00 -26.07
CA GLY A 164 -1.91 4.93 -25.28
C GLY A 164 -0.93 4.21 -24.34
N TYR A 165 0.31 3.95 -24.78
CA TYR A 165 1.34 3.34 -23.93
C TYR A 165 1.78 4.25 -22.79
N ALA A 166 1.92 5.56 -23.03
CA ALA A 166 2.25 6.53 -21.99
C ALA A 166 1.12 6.64 -20.95
N ARG A 167 -0.13 6.78 -21.41
CA ARG A 167 -1.32 6.79 -20.52
C ARG A 167 -1.40 5.51 -19.69
N TRP A 168 -1.09 4.36 -20.28
CA TRP A 168 -1.04 3.10 -19.55
C TRP A 168 0.10 3.07 -18.52
N ALA A 169 1.33 3.42 -18.91
CA ALA A 169 2.46 3.44 -17.98
C ALA A 169 2.20 4.35 -16.77
N LEU A 170 1.54 5.48 -16.98
CA LEU A 170 1.13 6.41 -15.93
C LEU A 170 -0.02 5.88 -15.09
N SER A 171 -1.05 5.25 -15.70
CA SER A 171 -2.26 4.82 -14.98
C SER A 171 -2.03 3.73 -13.93
N VAL A 172 -1.06 2.85 -14.16
CA VAL A 172 -0.70 1.76 -13.26
C VAL A 172 0.23 2.19 -12.13
N ARG A 173 0.65 3.46 -12.10
CA ARG A 173 1.40 3.99 -10.98
C ARG A 173 0.48 4.20 -9.78
N PRO A 174 0.88 3.78 -8.57
CA PRO A 174 0.07 3.96 -7.36
C PRO A 174 -0.15 5.43 -7.01
N ASP A 175 0.80 6.31 -7.31
CA ASP A 175 0.76 7.75 -7.03
C ASP A 175 0.08 8.58 -8.14
N CYS A 176 -0.43 7.95 -9.21
CA CYS A 176 -1.16 8.68 -10.25
C CYS A 176 -2.43 9.33 -9.66
N PRO A 177 -2.65 10.64 -9.85
CA PRO A 177 -3.83 11.33 -9.35
C PRO A 177 -5.13 10.65 -9.83
N PRO A 178 -6.11 10.39 -8.93
CA PRO A 178 -7.34 9.69 -9.30
C PRO A 178 -8.08 10.33 -10.49
N SER A 179 -8.22 11.66 -10.49
CA SER A 179 -8.87 12.42 -11.55
C SER A 179 -8.13 12.33 -12.89
N LEU A 180 -6.80 12.19 -12.89
CA LEU A 180 -6.04 11.94 -14.12
C LEU A 180 -6.22 10.49 -14.59
N ARG A 181 -6.17 9.52 -13.65
CA ARG A 181 -6.33 8.09 -13.96
C ARG A 181 -7.68 7.80 -14.61
N GLU A 182 -8.76 8.42 -14.14
CA GLU A 182 -10.10 8.31 -14.73
C GLU A 182 -10.16 8.76 -16.19
N ARG A 183 -9.38 9.79 -16.56
CA ARG A 183 -9.27 10.27 -17.95
C ARG A 183 -8.55 9.29 -18.86
N PHE A 184 -7.70 8.41 -18.32
CA PHE A 184 -6.99 7.40 -19.10
C PHE A 184 -7.87 6.19 -19.45
N GLY A 185 -8.94 5.94 -18.70
CA GLY A 185 -9.94 4.92 -19.03
C GLY A 185 -10.84 4.53 -17.87
N SER A 186 -12.02 4.01 -18.20
CA SER A 186 -13.05 3.56 -17.25
C SER A 186 -13.55 2.13 -17.51
N HIS A 187 -13.10 1.48 -18.59
CA HIS A 187 -13.58 0.15 -18.97
C HIS A 187 -13.07 -0.95 -18.00
N PRO A 188 -13.85 -2.00 -17.71
CA PRO A 188 -13.45 -3.14 -16.86
C PRO A 188 -12.02 -3.70 -17.07
N LYS A 189 -11.53 -3.80 -18.33
CA LYS A 189 -10.18 -4.25 -18.64
C LYS A 189 -9.10 -3.31 -18.11
N PHE A 190 -9.36 -2.00 -18.14
CA PHE A 190 -8.47 -0.98 -17.55
C PHE A 190 -8.47 -1.11 -16.02
N THR A 191 -9.65 -1.15 -15.39
CA THR A 191 -9.81 -1.32 -13.94
C THR A 191 -9.11 -2.59 -13.44
N HIS A 192 -9.29 -3.72 -14.15
CA HIS A 192 -8.62 -4.96 -13.83
C HIS A 192 -7.09 -4.84 -13.88
N ARG A 193 -6.54 -4.13 -14.87
CA ARG A 193 -5.09 -3.91 -15.00
C ARG A 193 -4.55 -3.02 -13.89
N VAL A 194 -5.24 -1.93 -13.56
CA VAL A 194 -4.89 -1.02 -12.46
C VAL A 194 -4.86 -1.80 -11.14
N ARG A 195 -5.90 -2.60 -10.87
CA ARG A 195 -5.94 -3.50 -9.70
C ARG A 195 -4.78 -4.49 -9.70
N ARG A 196 -4.49 -5.12 -10.84
CA ARG A 196 -3.37 -6.07 -10.98
C ARG A 196 -2.00 -5.45 -10.77
N ALA A 197 -1.86 -4.14 -10.99
CA ALA A 197 -0.64 -3.39 -10.69
C ALA A 197 -0.49 -3.04 -9.19
N GLY A 198 -1.45 -3.44 -8.34
CA GLY A 198 -1.41 -3.13 -6.92
C GLY A 198 -1.80 -1.68 -6.61
N VAL A 199 -2.51 -1.02 -7.52
CA VAL A 199 -3.11 0.29 -7.30
C VAL A 199 -4.43 0.11 -6.55
N LEU A 200 -4.51 0.68 -5.35
CA LEU A 200 -5.63 0.60 -4.43
C LEU A 200 -6.34 1.95 -4.38
N ALA A 201 -7.67 1.94 -4.31
CA ALA A 201 -8.47 3.16 -4.16
C ALA A 201 -8.34 3.81 -2.76
N GLY A 202 -7.88 3.04 -1.77
CA GLY A 202 -7.69 3.45 -0.39
C GLY A 202 -7.59 2.24 0.53
N SER A 203 -7.13 2.45 1.77
CA SER A 203 -7.01 1.38 2.76
C SER A 203 -8.36 0.85 3.24
N GLY A 204 -9.40 1.69 3.32
CA GLY A 204 -10.78 1.27 3.60
C GLY A 204 -11.33 0.30 2.55
N VAL A 205 -11.19 0.64 1.26
CA VAL A 205 -11.58 -0.26 0.16
C VAL A 205 -10.73 -1.52 0.13
N TYR A 206 -9.43 -1.40 0.41
CA TYR A 206 -8.54 -2.55 0.53
C TYR A 206 -9.00 -3.52 1.63
N ALA A 207 -9.40 -2.99 2.79
CA ALA A 207 -9.88 -3.77 3.92
C ALA A 207 -11.17 -4.53 3.61
N THR A 208 -12.08 -3.96 2.82
CA THR A 208 -13.43 -4.52 2.63
C THR A 208 -13.61 -5.29 1.33
N ALA A 209 -12.87 -4.97 0.27
CA ALA A 209 -13.10 -5.51 -1.07
C ALA A 209 -11.98 -6.42 -1.59
N HIS A 210 -10.87 -6.57 -0.85
CA HIS A 210 -9.76 -7.44 -1.25
C HIS A 210 -9.70 -8.69 -0.38
N GLY A 211 -9.17 -9.76 -0.97
CA GLY A 211 -8.90 -11.03 -0.30
C GLY A 211 -7.64 -11.70 -0.88
N PRO A 212 -7.16 -12.77 -0.23
CA PRO A 212 -7.75 -13.40 0.96
C PRO A 212 -7.63 -12.56 2.24
N ALA A 213 -8.60 -12.72 3.15
CA ALA A 213 -8.70 -11.96 4.40
C ALA A 213 -7.39 -11.99 5.21
N ALA A 214 -6.78 -13.15 5.38
CA ALA A 214 -5.52 -13.32 6.11
C ALA A 214 -4.41 -12.40 5.58
N HIS A 215 -4.28 -12.32 4.25
CA HIS A 215 -3.28 -11.47 3.62
C HIS A 215 -3.56 -9.99 3.85
N VAL A 216 -4.81 -9.55 3.62
CA VAL A 216 -5.21 -8.15 3.81
C VAL A 216 -4.99 -7.71 5.25
N LEU A 217 -5.46 -8.49 6.21
CA LEU A 217 -5.32 -8.20 7.64
C LEU A 217 -3.84 -8.22 8.09
N THR A 218 -3.02 -9.10 7.53
CA THR A 218 -1.57 -9.11 7.79
C THR A 218 -0.91 -7.82 7.31
N VAL A 219 -1.26 -7.34 6.11
CA VAL A 219 -0.74 -6.07 5.59
C VAL A 219 -1.21 -4.90 6.45
N LEU A 220 -2.49 -4.85 6.80
CA LEU A 220 -3.06 -3.81 7.65
C LEU A 220 -2.47 -3.80 9.07
N SER A 221 -2.06 -4.96 9.60
CA SER A 221 -1.37 -5.05 10.90
C SER A 221 -0.05 -4.25 10.97
N LEU A 222 0.56 -3.95 9.82
CA LEU A 222 1.76 -3.11 9.74
C LEU A 222 1.41 -1.63 9.91
N GLY A 223 0.17 -1.25 9.61
CA GLY A 223 -0.28 0.13 9.49
C GLY A 223 -0.06 1.01 10.71
N PRO A 224 -0.42 0.58 11.94
CA PRO A 224 -0.24 1.42 13.12
C PRO A 224 1.22 1.85 13.36
N ALA A 225 2.19 1.11 12.82
CA ALA A 225 3.61 1.43 12.93
C ALA A 225 4.21 2.09 11.68
N LEU A 226 3.71 1.78 10.47
CA LEU A 226 4.36 2.14 9.21
C LEU A 226 3.58 3.12 8.34
N PHE A 227 2.25 3.20 8.49
CA PHE A 227 1.39 4.11 7.74
C PHE A 227 0.16 4.51 8.58
N PRO A 228 0.37 5.04 9.81
CA PRO A 228 -0.72 5.32 10.75
C PRO A 228 -1.76 6.29 10.21
N ALA A 229 -1.40 7.22 9.30
CA ALA A 229 -2.38 8.11 8.70
C ALA A 229 -3.36 7.35 7.80
N ARG A 230 -2.86 6.38 7.03
CA ARG A 230 -3.67 5.61 6.07
C ARG A 230 -4.41 4.44 6.70
N VAL A 231 -3.87 3.77 7.71
CA VAL A 231 -4.55 2.59 8.28
C VAL A 231 -5.89 2.93 8.93
N ARG A 232 -6.08 4.16 9.40
CA ARG A 232 -7.33 4.62 10.04
C ARG A 232 -8.57 4.40 9.18
N ASP A 233 -8.52 4.58 7.86
CA ASP A 233 -9.70 4.35 7.02
C ASP A 233 -10.08 2.86 6.97
N ALA A 234 -9.08 1.96 7.05
CA ALA A 234 -9.31 0.52 7.16
C ALA A 234 -9.91 0.14 8.52
N GLU A 235 -9.37 0.70 9.60
CA GLU A 235 -9.90 0.50 10.95
C GLU A 235 -11.36 0.97 11.03
N ASN A 236 -11.65 2.18 10.52
CA ASN A 236 -13.00 2.74 10.50
C ASN A 236 -13.97 1.89 9.67
N ALA A 237 -13.52 1.31 8.56
CA ALA A 237 -14.35 0.44 7.72
C ALA A 237 -14.66 -0.91 8.39
N LEU A 238 -13.71 -1.49 9.13
CA LEU A 238 -13.87 -2.81 9.75
C LEU A 238 -14.46 -2.76 11.16
N ARG A 239 -14.30 -1.66 11.90
CA ARG A 239 -14.74 -1.53 13.30
C ARG A 239 -16.23 -1.83 13.52
N PRO A 240 -17.18 -1.36 12.69
CA PRO A 240 -18.59 -1.71 12.86
C PRO A 240 -18.81 -3.22 12.73
N LEU A 241 -18.18 -3.86 11.74
CA LEU A 241 -18.32 -5.31 11.52
C LEU A 241 -17.73 -6.11 12.68
N VAL A 242 -16.56 -5.73 13.18
CA VAL A 242 -15.94 -6.38 14.35
C VAL A 242 -16.84 -6.23 15.57
N ARG A 243 -17.38 -5.03 15.83
CA ARG A 243 -18.27 -4.80 16.97
C ARG A 243 -19.54 -5.65 16.88
N ASP A 244 -20.18 -5.67 15.72
CA ASP A 244 -21.50 -6.28 15.55
C ASP A 244 -21.41 -7.81 15.43
N HIS A 245 -20.36 -8.36 14.80
CA HIS A 245 -20.22 -9.80 14.55
C HIS A 245 -19.21 -10.54 15.43
N LEU A 246 -18.29 -9.85 16.10
CA LEU A 246 -17.36 -10.50 17.04
C LEU A 246 -17.58 -9.96 18.45
N GLY A 247 -17.52 -8.65 18.62
CA GLY A 247 -17.65 -7.99 19.91
C GLY A 247 -16.69 -8.59 20.94
N ASP A 248 -17.23 -8.94 22.10
CA ASP A 248 -16.55 -9.64 23.19
C ASP A 248 -16.76 -11.17 23.17
N ARG A 249 -17.43 -11.71 22.15
CA ARG A 249 -17.78 -13.14 22.03
C ARG A 249 -16.56 -14.01 21.74
N GLU A 250 -15.97 -14.59 22.77
CA GLU A 250 -14.77 -15.43 22.68
C GLU A 250 -14.88 -16.57 21.64
N GLU A 251 -16.07 -17.17 21.49
CA GLU A 251 -16.33 -18.24 20.53
C GLU A 251 -16.21 -17.77 19.09
N ALA A 252 -16.76 -16.59 18.76
CA ALA A 252 -16.66 -16.00 17.43
C ALA A 252 -15.19 -15.71 17.06
N TRP A 253 -14.40 -15.22 18.03
CA TRP A 253 -12.97 -15.02 17.84
C TRP A 253 -12.19 -16.32 17.65
N ALA A 254 -12.57 -17.40 18.34
CA ALA A 254 -11.97 -18.71 18.16
C ALA A 254 -12.28 -19.28 16.77
N VAL A 255 -13.53 -19.16 16.29
CA VAL A 255 -13.92 -19.55 14.93
C VAL A 255 -13.14 -18.74 13.89
N LEU A 256 -13.06 -17.41 14.06
CA LEU A 256 -12.29 -16.55 13.16
C LEU A 256 -10.83 -17.01 13.03
N ALA A 257 -10.18 -17.28 14.17
CA ALA A 257 -8.80 -17.73 14.21
C ALA A 257 -8.60 -19.10 13.53
N GLN A 258 -9.59 -20.00 13.59
CA GLN A 258 -9.56 -21.29 12.91
C GLN A 258 -9.77 -21.17 11.40
N LEU A 259 -10.65 -20.26 10.96
CA LEU A 259 -10.97 -20.09 9.54
C LEU A 259 -9.88 -19.34 8.78
N LEU A 260 -9.17 -18.42 9.43
CA LEU A 260 -8.28 -17.43 8.81
C LEU A 260 -7.37 -17.98 7.71
N ASP A 261 -6.67 -19.08 8.00
CA ASP A 261 -5.70 -19.73 7.09
C ASP A 261 -6.35 -20.31 5.82
N THR A 262 -7.61 -20.75 5.93
CA THR A 262 -8.34 -21.46 4.87
C THR A 262 -9.38 -20.59 4.18
N PHE A 263 -9.65 -19.41 4.72
CA PHE A 263 -10.71 -18.53 4.22
C PHE A 263 -10.22 -17.71 3.02
N HIS A 264 -10.80 -17.98 1.85
CA HIS A 264 -10.42 -17.32 0.60
C HIS A 264 -11.14 -15.99 0.33
N GLY A 265 -12.20 -15.70 1.09
CA GLY A 265 -12.99 -14.46 0.97
C GLY A 265 -12.30 -13.23 1.55
N THR A 266 -13.07 -12.16 1.64
CA THR A 266 -12.69 -10.84 2.17
C THR A 266 -12.74 -10.82 3.71
N ALA A 267 -12.14 -9.80 4.33
CA ALA A 267 -12.21 -9.63 5.78
C ALA A 267 -13.65 -9.46 6.30
N PRO A 268 -14.54 -8.68 5.66
CA PRO A 268 -15.96 -8.64 6.05
C PRO A 268 -16.64 -10.01 6.04
N GLU A 269 -16.44 -10.80 4.98
CA GLU A 269 -17.04 -12.14 4.87
C GLU A 269 -16.52 -13.07 5.97
N LEU A 270 -15.22 -13.02 6.29
CA LEU A 270 -14.64 -13.80 7.38
C LEU A 270 -15.25 -13.40 8.74
N ILE A 271 -15.34 -12.11 9.01
CA ILE A 271 -15.89 -11.56 10.27
C ILE A 271 -17.36 -11.97 10.44
N MET A 272 -18.17 -11.78 9.40
CA MET A 272 -19.59 -12.16 9.43
C MET A 272 -19.78 -13.67 9.58
N THR A 273 -18.98 -14.47 8.87
CA THR A 273 -19.04 -15.94 8.93
C THR A 273 -18.69 -16.45 10.33
N ALA A 274 -17.60 -15.95 10.92
CA ALA A 274 -17.20 -16.32 12.27
C ALA A 274 -18.27 -15.96 13.31
N GLY A 275 -18.88 -14.78 13.17
CA GLY A 275 -19.95 -14.33 14.04
C GLY A 275 -21.30 -15.04 13.86
N ALA A 276 -21.51 -15.76 12.75
CA ALA A 276 -22.71 -16.53 12.47
C ALA A 276 -22.59 -18.00 12.88
N ILE A 277 -21.37 -18.54 12.94
CA ILE A 277 -21.09 -19.92 13.39
C ILE A 277 -21.10 -20.03 14.92
N ALA A 278 -20.70 -18.97 15.62
CA ALA A 278 -20.65 -18.89 17.08
C ALA A 278 -21.93 -18.29 17.67
#